data_AF-A0A2D6X1B4-F1
#
_entry.id   AF-A0A2D6X1B4-F1
#
_cell.length_a   1.000
_cell.length_b   1.000
_cell.length_c   1.000
_cell.angle_alpha   90.00
_cell.angle_beta   90.00
_cell.angle_gamma   90.00
#
_symmetry.space_group_name_H-M   'P 1'
#
loop_
_entity.id
_entity.type
_entity.pdbx_description
1 polymer ?
#
loop_
_entity_poly.entity_id
_entity_poly.type
_entity_poly.pdbx_seq_one_letter_code
_entity_poly.pdbx_strand_id
1 'polypeptide(L)'
;MARVAGYGGDLLAPGIIAGVREWNVDYTAAALDSSGFDGGQPKTFIAGQTEWSGSFSGFKDGAPLAIGTALAAQLQESAVATQKWTGNILITNIGAATAVDGIVAYAYDFQGTGALTAPSA
;
A
#
# COMPACT_ATOMS: atom_id res chain seq x y z
N MET A 1 0.17 10.41 -25.33
CA MET A 1 0.23 9.01 -24.85
C MET A 1 -0.98 8.81 -23.96
N ALA A 2 -1.95 8.04 -24.43
CA ALA A 2 -3.22 7.83 -23.73
C ALA A 2 -2.97 6.85 -22.58
N ARG A 3 -3.06 7.37 -21.36
CA ARG A 3 -3.05 6.61 -20.11
C ARG A 3 -4.46 6.05 -19.90
N VAL A 4 -4.60 4.72 -19.94
CA VAL A 4 -5.80 4.06 -19.41
C VAL A 4 -5.62 4.03 -17.90
N ALA A 5 -5.98 5.13 -17.24
CA ALA A 5 -6.16 5.16 -15.80
C ALA A 5 -7.50 4.45 -15.52
N GLY A 6 -7.44 3.25 -14.93
CA GLY A 6 -8.64 2.62 -14.38
C GLY A 6 -9.23 3.55 -13.33
N TYR A 7 -10.49 3.93 -13.49
CA TYR A 7 -11.18 4.95 -12.68
C TYR A 7 -11.45 4.54 -11.20
N GLY A 8 -10.65 3.65 -10.62
CA GLY A 8 -10.88 3.11 -9.26
C GLY A 8 -9.71 2.35 -8.64
N GLY A 9 -8.48 2.82 -8.83
CA GLY A 9 -7.30 2.16 -8.27
C GLY A 9 -6.00 2.86 -8.66
N ASP A 10 -5.85 4.14 -8.32
CA ASP A 10 -4.65 4.91 -8.68
C ASP A 10 -3.71 5.05 -7.47
N LEU A 11 -2.42 4.83 -7.68
CA LEU A 11 -1.38 5.16 -6.70
C LEU A 11 -0.74 6.47 -7.12
N LEU A 12 -1.20 7.59 -6.55
CA LEU A 12 -0.59 8.89 -6.76
C LEU A 12 0.62 9.06 -5.85
N ALA A 13 1.74 8.47 -6.26
CA ALA A 13 3.05 9.05 -6.02
C ALA A 13 3.28 10.08 -7.14
N PRO A 14 3.18 11.39 -6.89
CA PRO A 14 3.02 12.40 -7.93
C PRO A 14 4.07 12.25 -9.05
N GLY A 15 3.63 11.72 -10.20
CA GLY A 15 4.40 11.64 -11.44
C GLY A 15 5.35 10.45 -11.61
N ILE A 16 5.43 9.49 -10.69
CA ILE A 16 6.49 8.45 -10.74
C ILE A 16 5.98 7.07 -11.17
N ILE A 17 4.72 6.72 -10.90
CA ILE A 17 4.18 5.40 -11.25
C ILE A 17 2.88 5.57 -12.01
N ALA A 18 2.93 5.42 -13.33
CA ALA A 18 1.74 5.35 -14.17
C ALA A 18 1.41 3.88 -14.47
N GLY A 19 0.11 3.56 -14.56
CA GLY A 19 -0.35 2.23 -14.95
C GLY A 19 -0.41 1.19 -13.83
N VAL A 20 -0.59 1.61 -12.58
CA VAL A 20 -0.93 0.70 -11.48
C VAL A 20 -2.28 0.04 -11.79
N ARG A 21 -2.30 -1.30 -11.73
CA ARG A 21 -3.47 -2.14 -12.01
C ARG A 21 -4.14 -2.57 -10.72
N GLU A 22 -3.35 -2.89 -9.72
CA GLU A 22 -3.83 -3.39 -8.44
C GLU A 22 -2.89 -2.95 -7.33
N TRP A 23 -3.45 -2.69 -6.15
CA TRP A 23 -2.71 -2.43 -4.93
C TRP A 23 -3.43 -3.10 -3.78
N ASN A 24 -2.66 -3.46 -2.74
CA ASN A 24 -3.17 -3.90 -1.46
C ASN A 24 -2.44 -3.13 -0.36
N VAL A 25 -3.12 -3.00 0.77
CA VAL A 25 -2.53 -2.53 2.02
C VAL A 25 -3.03 -3.44 3.12
N ASP A 26 -2.08 -3.97 3.88
CA ASP A 26 -2.30 -4.65 5.14
C ASP A 26 -1.96 -3.68 6.26
N TYR A 27 -2.95 -3.31 7.06
CA TYR A 27 -2.78 -2.47 8.25
C TYR A 27 -3.03 -3.31 9.49
N THR A 28 -1.99 -3.53 10.29
CA THR A 28 -2.03 -4.36 11.49
C THR A 28 -1.66 -3.55 12.72
N ALA A 29 -2.21 -3.96 13.85
CA ALA A 29 -1.90 -3.41 15.16
C ALA A 29 -1.51 -4.54 16.09
N ALA A 30 -0.45 -4.35 16.87
CA ALA A 30 -0.11 -5.29 17.93
C ALA A 30 -1.23 -5.30 18.98
N ALA A 31 -1.66 -6.49 19.42
CA ALA A 31 -2.59 -6.64 20.53
C ALA A 31 -1.81 -7.14 21.76
N LEU A 32 -1.67 -6.28 22.76
CA LEU A 32 -1.00 -6.61 24.02
C LEU A 32 -2.03 -7.20 24.98
N ASP A 33 -1.82 -8.44 25.41
CA ASP A 33 -2.68 -9.10 26.39
C ASP A 33 -2.53 -8.39 27.75
N SER A 34 -3.64 -7.86 28.27
CA SER A 34 -3.72 -7.16 29.56
C SER A 34 -4.56 -7.92 30.57
N SER A 35 -4.84 -9.21 30.33
CA SER A 35 -5.73 -9.99 31.18
C SER A 35 -5.13 -10.22 32.57
N GLY A 36 -5.97 -10.06 33.60
CA GLY A 36 -5.68 -10.50 34.95
C GLY A 36 -6.04 -11.98 35.12
N PHE A 37 -5.37 -12.67 36.04
CA PHE A 37 -5.62 -14.09 36.34
C PHE A 37 -6.87 -14.34 37.20
N ASP A 38 -7.78 -13.36 37.33
CA ASP A 38 -9.06 -13.56 38.02
C ASP A 38 -9.93 -14.51 37.17
N GLY A 39 -10.20 -15.69 37.73
CA GLY A 39 -10.78 -16.82 37.01
C GLY A 39 -12.12 -16.48 36.34
N GLY A 40 -12.24 -16.85 35.05
CA GLY A 40 -13.50 -16.83 34.31
C GLY A 40 -13.77 -15.59 33.45
N GLN A 41 -12.85 -14.62 33.40
CA GLN A 41 -13.01 -13.44 32.55
C GLN A 41 -12.47 -13.65 31.12
N PRO A 42 -13.09 -13.03 30.09
CA PRO A 42 -12.54 -13.00 28.75
C PRO A 42 -11.23 -12.20 28.71
N LYS A 43 -10.34 -12.55 27.77
CA LYS A 43 -9.07 -11.83 27.58
C LYS A 43 -9.31 -10.36 27.25
N THR A 44 -8.55 -9.48 27.88
CA THR A 44 -8.53 -8.05 27.58
C THR A 44 -7.26 -7.72 26.81
N PHE A 45 -7.36 -6.79 25.85
CA PHE A 45 -6.25 -6.40 25.00
C PHE A 45 -6.12 -4.88 24.95
N ILE A 46 -4.87 -4.39 24.95
CA ILE A 46 -4.51 -3.00 24.70
C ILE A 46 -3.87 -2.92 23.31
N ALA A 47 -4.25 -1.91 22.53
CA ALA A 47 -3.63 -1.65 21.23
C ALA A 47 -2.18 -1.18 21.40
N GLY A 48 -1.25 -1.91 20.79
CA GLY A 48 0.17 -1.60 20.73
C GLY A 48 0.53 -0.80 19.47
N GLN A 49 1.79 -0.91 19.04
CA GLN A 49 2.25 -0.24 17.83
C GLN A 49 1.50 -0.75 16.60
N THR A 50 1.26 0.16 15.66
CA THR A 50 0.66 -0.14 14.37
C THR A 50 1.74 -0.20 13.30
N GLU A 51 1.58 -1.13 12.36
CA GLU A 51 2.42 -1.27 11.19
C GLU A 51 1.53 -1.44 9.97
N TRP A 52 2.02 -1.00 8.82
CA TRP A 52 1.35 -1.27 7.56
C TRP A 52 2.37 -1.59 6.50
N SER A 53 1.98 -2.48 5.60
CA SER A 53 2.75 -2.87 4.42
C SER A 53 1.78 -3.12 3.28
N GLY A 54 2.31 -3.32 2.10
CA GLY A 54 1.48 -3.74 0.99
C GLY A 54 2.30 -3.94 -0.25
N SER A 55 1.60 -4.24 -1.33
CA SER A 55 2.21 -4.33 -2.65
C SER A 55 1.32 -3.68 -3.69
N PHE A 56 1.94 -3.20 -4.76
CA PHE A 56 1.22 -2.72 -5.93
C PHE A 56 1.87 -3.27 -7.20
N SER A 57 1.04 -3.55 -8.20
CA SER A 57 1.48 -4.05 -9.49
C SER A 57 0.92 -3.20 -10.62
N GLY A 58 1.70 -3.07 -11.70
CA GLY A 58 1.34 -2.24 -12.82
C GLY A 58 2.16 -2.54 -14.06
N PHE A 59 1.75 -1.96 -15.19
CA PHE A 59 2.54 -2.04 -16.41
C PHE A 59 3.75 -1.12 -16.32
N LYS A 60 4.83 -1.52 -16.99
CA LYS A 60 6.00 -0.64 -17.13
C LYS A 60 5.62 0.61 -17.89
N ASP A 61 5.54 1.73 -17.19
CA ASP A 61 5.50 3.07 -17.78
C ASP A 61 6.61 3.92 -17.16
N GLY A 62 7.71 4.10 -17.90
CA GLY A 62 8.88 4.84 -17.45
C GLY A 62 9.96 4.03 -16.74
N ALA A 63 10.78 4.74 -15.94
CA ALA A 63 11.88 4.16 -15.18
C ALA A 63 11.36 3.52 -13.88
N PRO A 64 11.84 2.33 -13.50
CA PRO A 64 11.42 1.69 -12.26
C PRO A 64 11.90 2.49 -11.05
N LEU A 65 11.13 2.45 -9.96
CA LEU A 65 11.58 2.93 -8.66
C LEU A 65 12.79 2.12 -8.18
N ALA A 66 13.65 2.71 -7.36
CA ALA A 66 14.75 1.98 -6.72
C ALA A 66 14.33 1.43 -5.35
N ILE A 67 14.87 0.28 -4.95
CA ILE A 67 14.74 -0.23 -3.58
C ILE A 67 15.36 0.78 -2.61
N GLY A 68 14.71 1.00 -1.47
CA GLY A 68 15.12 2.00 -0.48
C GLY A 68 14.61 3.42 -0.77
N THR A 69 13.85 3.62 -1.85
CA THR A 69 13.20 4.91 -2.11
C THR A 69 12.05 5.11 -1.14
N ALA A 70 12.05 6.24 -0.43
CA ALA A 70 10.92 6.69 0.37
C ALA A 70 10.09 7.72 -0.41
N LEU A 71 8.77 7.54 -0.43
CA LEU A 71 7.85 8.45 -1.11
C LEU A 71 6.51 8.57 -0.38
N ALA A 72 5.83 9.70 -0.59
CA ALA A 72 4.44 9.84 -0.17
C ALA A 72 3.54 9.06 -1.14
N ALA A 73 2.79 8.10 -0.60
CA ALA A 73 1.82 7.30 -1.34
C ALA A 73 0.41 7.83 -1.11
N GLN A 74 -0.38 7.84 -2.19
CA GLN A 74 -1.81 8.08 -2.15
C GLN A 74 -2.50 6.94 -2.90
N LEU A 75 -3.08 5.98 -2.19
CA LEU A 75 -3.78 4.84 -2.78
C LEU A 75 -5.26 5.20 -2.88
N GLN A 76 -5.75 5.40 -4.09
CA GLN A 76 -7.14 5.76 -4.35
C GLN A 76 -8.00 4.51 -4.49
N GLU A 77 -9.10 4.45 -3.75
CA GLU A 77 -10.14 3.43 -3.92
C GLU A 77 -11.13 3.82 -5.04
N SER A 78 -11.25 5.12 -5.31
CA SER A 78 -12.22 5.68 -6.23
C SER A 78 -11.73 7.03 -6.77
N ALA A 79 -12.40 7.56 -7.81
CA ALA A 79 -12.19 8.91 -8.31
C ALA A 79 -12.58 10.02 -7.32
N VAL A 80 -13.21 9.67 -6.19
CA VAL A 80 -13.58 10.60 -5.12
C VAL A 80 -12.36 10.98 -4.29
N ALA A 81 -12.08 12.27 -4.17
CA ALA A 81 -10.85 12.77 -3.54
C ALA A 81 -10.67 12.39 -2.05
N THR A 82 -11.74 12.01 -1.35
CA THR A 82 -11.74 11.58 0.06
C THR A 82 -11.55 10.07 0.24
N GLN A 83 -11.78 9.29 -0.83
CA GLN A 83 -11.67 7.83 -0.83
C GLN A 83 -10.25 7.41 -1.23
N LYS A 84 -9.27 7.82 -0.42
CA LYS A 84 -7.86 7.47 -0.60
C LYS A 84 -7.16 7.22 0.73
N TRP A 85 -6.27 6.23 0.73
CA TRP A 85 -5.31 6.02 1.78
C TRP A 85 -4.08 6.89 1.53
N THR A 86 -3.61 7.59 2.56
CA THR A 86 -2.40 8.42 2.43
C THR A 86 -1.40 8.10 3.53
N GLY A 87 -0.14 7.93 3.15
CA GLY A 87 0.96 7.65 4.07
C GLY A 87 2.31 7.69 3.36
N ASN A 88 3.39 7.46 4.10
CA ASN A 88 4.74 7.40 3.54
C ASN A 88 5.16 5.95 3.37
N ILE A 89 5.63 5.55 2.19
CA ILE A 89 6.08 4.19 1.90
C ILE A 89 7.58 4.15 1.62
N LEU A 90 8.20 3.02 1.95
CA LEU A 90 9.56 2.64 1.60
C LEU A 90 9.49 1.40 0.69
N ILE A 91 10.05 1.48 -0.51
CA ILE A 91 10.10 0.32 -1.42
C ILE A 91 11.11 -0.70 -0.91
N THR A 92 10.66 -1.92 -0.63
CA THR A 92 11.50 -3.00 -0.10
C THR A 92 11.86 -4.04 -1.16
N ASN A 93 11.01 -4.25 -2.17
CA ASN A 93 11.24 -5.22 -3.23
C ASN A 93 10.69 -4.76 -4.58
N ILE A 94 11.30 -5.26 -5.66
CA ILE A 94 10.88 -5.02 -7.05
C ILE A 94 10.92 -6.35 -7.81
N GLY A 95 9.76 -6.83 -8.25
CA GLY A 95 9.62 -7.95 -9.17
C GLY A 95 9.35 -7.46 -10.58
N ALA A 96 10.27 -7.70 -11.51
CA ALA A 96 10.05 -7.45 -12.94
C ALA A 96 9.63 -8.75 -13.63
N ALA A 97 8.46 -8.76 -14.26
CA ALA A 97 7.98 -9.90 -15.03
C ALA A 97 7.71 -9.47 -16.48
N THR A 98 8.31 -10.19 -17.43
CA THR A 98 8.08 -9.97 -18.86
C THR A 98 7.34 -11.16 -19.43
N ALA A 99 6.10 -10.97 -19.89
CA ALA A 99 5.42 -12.01 -20.67
C ALA A 99 6.12 -12.16 -22.03
N VAL A 100 6.20 -13.38 -22.56
CA VAL A 100 6.71 -13.65 -23.93
C VAL A 100 5.88 -12.90 -24.97
N ASP A 101 4.60 -12.62 -24.65
CA ASP A 101 3.66 -11.86 -25.46
C ASP A 101 3.88 -10.33 -25.39
N GLY A 102 4.95 -9.87 -24.74
CA GLY A 102 5.50 -8.52 -24.91
C GLY A 102 5.11 -7.48 -23.86
N ILE A 103 4.23 -7.82 -22.90
CA ILE A 103 3.86 -6.89 -21.84
C ILE A 103 4.78 -7.08 -20.62
N VAL A 104 5.44 -6.00 -20.23
CA VAL A 104 6.28 -5.94 -19.03
C VAL A 104 5.45 -5.41 -17.87
N ALA A 105 5.37 -6.19 -16.80
CA ALA A 105 4.74 -5.83 -15.54
C ALA A 105 5.81 -5.67 -14.45
N TYR A 106 5.61 -4.69 -13.57
CA TYR A 106 6.36 -4.56 -12.33
C TYR A 106 5.43 -4.78 -11.15
N ALA A 107 5.92 -5.55 -10.18
CA ALA A 107 5.36 -5.67 -8.85
C ALA A 107 6.33 -5.01 -7.87
N TYR A 108 5.80 -4.27 -6.91
CA TYR A 108 6.57 -3.59 -5.87
C TYR A 108 5.99 -3.96 -4.52
N ASP A 109 6.85 -4.34 -3.59
CA ASP A 109 6.47 -4.44 -2.18
C ASP A 109 6.98 -3.21 -1.44
N PHE A 110 6.17 -2.72 -0.51
CA PHE A 110 6.49 -1.55 0.28
C PHE A 110 6.21 -1.75 1.77
N GLN A 111 7.03 -1.10 2.58
CA GLN A 111 6.82 -0.95 4.00
C GLN A 111 6.32 0.46 4.29
N GLY A 112 5.19 0.56 4.97
CA GLY A 112 4.66 1.80 5.48
C GLY A 112 5.49 2.38 6.60
N THR A 113 5.64 3.70 6.60
CA THR A 113 6.32 4.47 7.63
C THR A 113 5.41 5.58 8.17
N GLY A 114 5.32 5.68 9.49
CA GLY A 114 4.44 6.64 10.16
C GLY A 114 2.96 6.28 10.08
N ALA A 115 2.11 7.27 10.36
CA ALA A 115 0.67 7.09 10.41
C ALA A 115 0.07 6.91 9.00
N LEU A 116 -0.79 5.91 8.87
CA LEU A 116 -1.62 5.70 7.70
C LEU A 116 -2.96 6.40 7.92
N THR A 117 -3.37 7.26 6.99
CA THR A 117 -4.69 7.90 7.01
C THR A 117 -5.64 7.07 6.16
N ALA A 118 -6.70 6.56 6.78
CA ALA A 118 -7.75 5.80 6.11
C ALA A 118 -8.70 6.73 5.33
N PRO A 119 -9.32 6.24 4.24
CA PRO A 119 -10.33 6.98 3.50
C PRO A 119 -11.53 7.29 4.39
N SER A 120 -12.11 8.48 4.20
CA SER A 120 -13.39 8.84 4.80
C SER A 120 -14.49 8.74 3.74
N ALA A 121 -15.68 8.29 4.16
CA ALA A 121 -16.87 8.23 3.32
C ALA A 121 -17.23 9.61 2.72
#